data_AF-A0A832RPK6-F1
#
_entry.id   AF-A0A832RPK6-F1
#
_cell.length_a   1.000
_cell.length_b   1.000
_cell.length_c   1.000
_cell.angle_alpha   90.00
_cell.angle_beta   90.00
_cell.angle_gamma   90.00
#
_symmetry.space_group_name_H-M   'P 1'
#
loop_
_entity.id
_entity.type
_entity.pdbx_description
1 polymer ?
#
loop_
_entity_poly.entity_id
_entity_poly.type
_entity_poly.pdbx_seq_one_letter_code
_entity_poly.pdbx_strand_id
1 'polypeptide(L)' 'MTDDLRKKAAEMLLKGATLMAEPCPYCKGVRVMKDGNALCISCGRQPDPAKTVTESAEVKQTSPILESLNKKLE' A
#
# COMPACT_ATOMS: atom_id res chain seq x y z
N MET A 1 -2.23 -22.93 -0.54
CA MET A 1 -1.86 -21.89 -1.54
C MET A 1 -2.59 -22.25 -2.83
N THR A 2 -3.41 -21.36 -3.37
CA THR A 2 -4.05 -21.55 -4.67
C THR A 2 -3.16 -21.00 -5.79
N ASP A 3 -3.18 -21.65 -6.95
CA ASP A 3 -2.33 -21.29 -8.10
C ASP A 3 -2.66 -19.88 -8.61
N ASP A 4 -3.93 -19.47 -8.51
CA ASP A 4 -4.42 -18.15 -8.90
C ASP A 4 -3.77 -17.01 -8.10
N LEU A 5 -3.59 -17.19 -6.79
CA LEU A 5 -2.94 -16.19 -5.94
C LEU A 5 -1.47 -16.03 -6.30
N ARG A 6 -0.81 -17.11 -6.74
CA ARG A 6 0.58 -17.09 -7.18
C ARG A 6 0.73 -16.37 -8.52
N LYS A 7 -0.16 -16.63 -9.48
CA LYS A 7 -0.18 -15.91 -10.78
C LYS A 7 -0.41 -14.42 -10.58
N LYS A 8 -1.41 -14.04 -9.78
CA LYS A 8 -1.69 -12.64 -9.45
C LYS A 8 -0.49 -11.96 -8.77
N ALA A 9 0.16 -12.65 -7.83
CA ALA A 9 1.36 -12.16 -7.18
C ALA A 9 2.52 -11.96 -8.17
N ALA A 10 2.76 -12.93 -9.06
CA ALA A 10 3.80 -12.82 -10.09
C ALA A 10 3.53 -11.64 -11.04
N GLU A 11 2.29 -11.47 -11.49
CA GLU A 11 1.89 -10.31 -12.32
C GLU A 11 2.11 -8.98 -11.60
N MET A 12 1.80 -8.90 -10.30
CA MET A 12 2.05 -7.70 -9.51
C MET A 12 3.55 -7.40 -9.44
N LEU A 13 4.40 -8.41 -9.18
CA LEU A 13 5.86 -8.26 -9.13
C LEU A 13 6.44 -7.80 -10.47
N LEU A 14 5.97 -8.38 -11.59
CA LEU A 14 6.38 -7.95 -12.94
C LEU A 14 6.00 -6.50 -13.24
N LYS A 15 4.92 -5.99 -12.61
CA LYS A 15 4.50 -4.58 -12.69
C LYS A 15 5.17 -3.68 -11.64
N GLY A 16 6.21 -4.15 -10.95
CA GLY A 16 6.99 -3.38 -9.98
C GLY A 16 6.49 -3.43 -8.53
N ALA A 17 5.66 -4.41 -8.17
CA ALA A 17 5.33 -4.66 -6.76
C ALA A 17 6.54 -5.18 -5.98
N THR A 18 6.49 -5.06 -4.65
CA THR A 18 7.55 -5.52 -3.74
C THR A 18 7.06 -6.59 -2.77
N LEU A 19 7.92 -7.55 -2.43
CA LEU A 19 7.67 -8.51 -1.35
C LEU A 19 7.91 -7.86 0.00
N MET A 20 6.95 -7.97 0.91
CA MET A 20 7.04 -7.39 2.24
C MET A 20 7.76 -8.33 3.19
N ALA A 21 8.72 -7.81 3.96
CA ALA A 21 9.46 -8.57 4.97
C ALA A 21 8.57 -9.03 6.13
N GLU A 22 7.60 -8.20 6.52
CA GLU A 22 6.63 -8.49 7.57
C GLU A 22 5.62 -9.57 7.12
N PRO A 23 5.56 -10.74 7.77
CA PRO A 23 4.67 -11.82 7.39
C PRO A 23 3.21 -11.44 7.64
N CYS A 24 2.27 -12.07 6.94
CA CYS A 24 0.84 -11.86 7.13
C CYS A 24 0.43 -12.17 8.58
N PRO A 25 -0.24 -11.26 9.31
CA PRO A 25 -0.54 -11.45 10.74
C PRO A 25 -1.51 -12.61 11.01
N TYR A 26 -2.21 -13.09 9.99
CA TYR A 26 -3.23 -14.13 10.13
C TYR A 26 -2.77 -15.54 9.74
N CYS A 27 -1.86 -15.65 8.77
CA CYS A 27 -1.43 -16.95 8.24
C CYS A 27 0.09 -17.09 8.16
N LYS A 28 0.84 -16.07 8.60
CA LYS A 28 2.31 -15.98 8.55
C LYS A 28 2.92 -16.09 7.15
N GLY A 29 2.09 -15.99 6.10
CA GLY A 29 2.52 -16.05 4.71
C GLY A 29 3.08 -14.72 4.19
N VAL A 30 3.80 -14.77 3.08
CA VAL A 30 4.39 -13.58 2.44
C VAL A 30 3.31 -12.67 1.85
N ARG A 31 3.57 -11.36 1.85
CA ARG A 31 2.70 -10.32 1.26
C ARG A 31 3.43 -9.63 0.10
N VAL A 32 2.66 -9.25 -0.93
CA VAL A 32 3.11 -8.45 -2.08
C VAL A 32 2.41 -7.10 -1.98
N MET A 33 3.14 -5.99 -2.08
CA MET A 33 2.60 -4.64 -1.99
C MET A 33 2.85 -3.87 -3.29
N LYS A 34 1.82 -3.20 -3.80
CA LYS A 34 1.92 -2.27 -4.93
C LYS A 34 0.96 -1.10 -4.70
N ASP A 35 1.45 0.13 -4.84
CA ASP A 35 0.62 1.35 -4.77
C ASP A 35 -0.28 1.40 -3.52
N GLY A 36 0.25 1.05 -2.35
CA GLY A 36 -0.51 1.01 -1.09
C GLY A 36 -1.48 -0.17 -0.92
N ASN A 37 -1.61 -1.05 -1.91
CA ASN A 37 -2.41 -2.27 -1.83
C ASN A 37 -1.54 -3.50 -1.56
N ALA A 38 -1.83 -4.23 -0.47
CA ALA A 38 -1.10 -5.44 -0.08
C ALA A 38 -1.93 -6.72 -0.34
N LEU A 39 -1.36 -7.72 -1.00
CA LEU A 39 -1.97 -9.03 -1.20
C LEU A 39 -1.14 -10.11 -0.49
N CYS A 40 -1.78 -10.91 0.37
CA CYS A 40 -1.13 -12.10 0.91
C CYS A 40 -1.22 -13.27 -0.09
N ILE A 41 -0.07 -13.82 -0.49
CA ILE A 41 -0.01 -14.92 -1.47
C ILE A 41 -0.53 -16.25 -0.91
N SER A 42 -0.57 -16.38 0.41
CA SER A 42 -0.90 -17.65 1.09
C SER A 42 -2.39 -17.77 1.40
N CYS A 43 -3.03 -16.68 1.84
CA CYS A 43 -4.43 -16.68 2.24
C CYS A 43 -5.33 -15.70 1.47
N GLY A 44 -4.78 -14.96 0.50
CA GLY A 44 -5.56 -14.08 -0.39
C GLY A 44 -6.15 -12.83 0.26
N ARG A 45 -5.88 -12.57 1.54
CA ARG A 45 -6.34 -11.37 2.23
C ARG A 45 -5.70 -10.12 1.60
N GLN A 46 -6.54 -9.10 1.38
CA GLN A 46 -6.17 -7.77 0.90
C GLN A 46 -6.76 -6.70 1.84
N PRO A 47 -6.16 -5.50 1.92
CA PRO A 47 -6.76 -4.38 2.64
C PRO A 47 -8.08 -3.97 1.96
N ASP A 48 -9.00 -3.45 2.78
CA ASP A 48 -10.29 -2.98 2.32
C ASP A 48 -10.10 -1.76 1.39
N PRO A 49 -10.66 -1.77 0.15
CA PRO A 49 -10.53 -0.67 -0.79
C PRO A 49 -11.10 0.65 -0.24
N ALA A 50 -12.03 0.61 0.73
CA ALA A 50 -12.55 1.82 1.38
C ALA A 50 -11.52 2.54 2.26
N LYS A 51 -10.43 1.85 2.65
CA LYS A 51 -9.33 2.42 3.47
C LYS A 51 -8.05 2.68 2.68
N THR A 52 -7.95 2.20 1.44
CA THR A 52 -6.89 2.59 0.50
C THR A 52 -7.28 3.90 -0.16
N VAL A 53 -7.55 4.92 0.65
CA VAL A 53 -7.71 6.27 0.14
C VAL A 53 -6.32 6.70 -0.31
N THR A 54 -6.22 7.00 -1.60
CA THR A 54 -5.20 7.87 -2.17
C THR A 54 -4.80 8.94 -1.16
N GLU A 55 -3.49 9.14 -0.97
CA GLU A 55 -2.91 10.41 -0.52
C GLU A 55 -3.18 11.49 -1.59
N SER A 56 -4.46 11.74 -1.84
CA SER A 56 -5.03 12.79 -2.68
C SER A 56 -6.38 13.23 -2.13
N ALA A 57 -6.80 12.75 -0.96
CA ALA A 57 -7.66 13.57 -0.13
C ALA A 57 -6.85 14.81 0.21
N GLU A 58 -7.11 15.90 -0.52
CA GLU A 58 -6.69 17.25 -0.22
C GLU A 58 -7.03 17.53 1.25
N VAL A 59 -6.10 17.21 2.15
CA VAL A 59 -6.17 17.75 3.48
C VAL A 59 -5.91 19.23 3.25
N LYS A 60 -6.95 20.06 3.29
CA LYS A 60 -6.84 21.50 3.47
C LYS A 60 -6.13 21.74 4.81
N GLN A 61 -4.82 21.52 4.82
CA GLN A 61 -3.93 21.84 5.92
C GLN A 61 -3.63 23.33 5.79
N THR A 62 -4.60 24.19 6.10
CA THR A 62 -4.25 25.56 6.51
C THR A 62 -3.74 25.47 7.94
N SER A 63 -2.57 24.85 8.12
CA SER A 63 -1.87 24.92 9.40
C SER A 63 -0.98 26.16 9.36
N PRO A 64 -0.96 26.98 10.43
CA PRO A 64 -0.14 28.20 10.49
C PRO A 64 1.37 27.90 10.32
N ILE A 65 1.77 26.65 10.57
CA ILE A 65 3.14 26.17 10.38
C ILE A 65 3.48 26.07 8.89
N LEU A 66 2.59 25.50 8.06
CA LEU A 66 2.79 25.41 6.61
C LEU A 66 2.86 26.79 5.95
N GLU A 67 2.05 27.74 6.41
CA GLU A 67 2.07 29.12 5.92
C GLU A 67 3.37 29.85 6.28
N SER A 68 3.87 29.65 7.50
CA SER A 68 5.17 30.20 7.94
C SER A 68 6.37 29.61 7.18
N LEU A 69 6.28 28.34 6.78
CA LEU A 69 7.31 27.67 5.99
C LEU A 69 7.37 28.20 4.55
N ASN A 70 6.22 28.35 3.89
CA ASN A 70 6.15 28.88 2.52
C ASN A 70 6.70 30.30 2.41
N LYS A 71 6.38 31.16 3.38
CA LYS A 71 6.85 32.56 3.41
C LYS A 71 8.37 32.70 3.54
N LYS A 72 9.08 31.65 3.96
CA LYS A 72 10.56 31.63 4.04
C LYS A 72 11.24 31.09 2.80
N LEU A 73 10.48 30.50 1.88
CA LEU A 73 10.99 29.91 0.63
C LEU A 73 10.86 30.88 -0.57
N GLU A 74 10.18 32.01 -0.38
CA GLU A 74 10.19 33.18 -1.28
C GLU A 74 11.41 34.08 -1.01
#